data_AF-A0A538HWY3-F1
#
_entry.id   AF-A0A538HWY3-F1
#
_cell.length_a   1.000
_cell.length_b   1.000
_cell.length_c   1.000
_cell.angle_alpha   90.00
_cell.angle_beta   90.00
_cell.angle_gamma   90.00
#
_symmetry.space_group_name_H-M   'P 1'
#
loop_
_entity.id
_entity.type
_entity.pdbx_description
1 polymer ?
#
loop_
_entity_poly.entity_id
_entity_poly.type
_entity_poly.pdbx_seq_one_letter_code
_entity_poly.pdbx_strand_id
1 'polypeptide(L)'
;MPLSVRHLAAAVPVLTLALTGVVSHPLGLVLGLALALAGLWHLATELHAEVVRRREADRLLFVLETNQVPDNLRWRAVELTRPRERKALARALRNLLRSLELPPAVLPTPVNRRALHRNWRAVEALATRLAEVERPVRPRGVLLVRELLGGSPHSPLYDVEAAGELQTVLARVRSEIEPR
;
A
#
# COMPACT_ATOMS: atom_id res chain seq x y z
N MET A 1 -12.27 -5.77 -25.09
CA MET A 1 -11.17 -6.75 -24.94
C MET A 1 -9.86 -5.99 -24.96
N PRO A 2 -9.02 -6.09 -23.92
CA PRO A 2 -7.84 -5.24 -23.84
C PRO A 2 -6.77 -5.76 -24.81
N LEU A 3 -6.11 -4.81 -25.50
CA LEU A 3 -5.01 -5.04 -26.45
C LEU A 3 -3.83 -5.82 -25.84
N SER A 4 -3.79 -5.92 -24.51
CA SER A 4 -2.80 -6.61 -23.68
C SER A 4 -2.67 -8.12 -23.93
N VAL A 5 -3.74 -8.82 -24.35
CA VAL A 5 -3.63 -10.25 -24.68
C VAL A 5 -2.90 -10.45 -26.02
N ARG A 6 -3.03 -9.50 -26.96
CA ARG A 6 -2.53 -9.67 -28.34
C ARG A 6 -1.01 -9.58 -28.43
N HIS A 7 -0.37 -8.72 -27.64
CA HIS A 7 1.08 -8.52 -27.72
C HIS A 7 1.86 -9.59 -26.93
N LEU A 8 1.33 -10.02 -25.77
CA LEU A 8 1.85 -11.19 -25.05
C LEU A 8 1.63 -12.48 -25.84
N ALA A 9 0.47 -12.67 -26.47
CA ALA A 9 0.21 -13.84 -27.32
C ALA A 9 1.07 -13.89 -28.58
N ALA A 10 1.58 -12.75 -29.08
CA ALA A 10 2.50 -12.71 -30.22
C ALA A 10 3.95 -13.03 -29.84
N ALA A 11 4.38 -12.72 -28.60
CA ALA A 11 5.75 -12.99 -28.13
C ALA A 11 5.98 -14.47 -27.81
N VAL A 12 4.95 -15.16 -27.30
CA VAL A 12 5.01 -16.59 -26.93
C VAL A 12 5.42 -17.50 -28.11
N PRO A 13 4.79 -17.46 -29.30
CA PRO A 13 5.16 -18.34 -30.42
C PRO A 13 6.55 -18.04 -31.00
N VAL A 14 7.00 -16.78 -30.98
CA VAL A 14 8.33 -16.40 -31.48
C VAL A 14 9.43 -16.88 -30.53
N LEU A 15 9.22 -16.77 -29.21
CA LEU A 15 10.15 -17.31 -28.21
C LEU A 15 10.17 -18.85 -28.19
N THR A 16 9.02 -19.52 -28.38
CA THR A 16 8.99 -20.99 -28.48
C THR A 16 9.62 -21.49 -29.79
N LEU A 17 9.44 -20.81 -30.92
CA LEU A 17 10.11 -21.14 -32.20
C LEU A 17 11.64 -20.91 -32.13
N ALA A 18 12.10 -19.90 -31.40
CA ALA A 18 13.51 -19.66 -31.13
C ALA A 18 14.14 -20.74 -30.22
N LEU A 19 13.44 -21.13 -29.14
CA LEU A 19 13.90 -22.14 -28.18
C LEU A 19 13.89 -23.57 -28.72
N THR A 20 13.02 -23.86 -29.69
CA THR A 20 12.95 -25.18 -30.38
C THR A 20 14.00 -25.36 -31.48
N GLY A 21 14.84 -24.36 -31.74
CA GLY A 21 15.93 -24.46 -32.72
C GLY A 21 15.50 -24.43 -34.19
N VAL A 22 14.23 -24.15 -34.47
CA VAL A 22 13.66 -24.11 -35.83
C VAL A 22 14.14 -22.90 -36.64
N VAL A 23 14.55 -21.81 -35.97
CA VAL A 23 15.13 -20.62 -36.60
C VAL A 23 16.56 -20.42 -36.11
N SER A 24 17.54 -20.93 -36.86
CA SER A 24 18.98 -20.81 -36.55
C SER A 24 19.58 -19.46 -36.99
N HIS A 25 18.77 -18.55 -37.53
CA HIS A 25 19.25 -17.26 -38.01
C HIS A 25 19.36 -16.25 -36.86
N PRO A 26 20.54 -15.62 -36.65
CA PRO A 26 20.79 -14.70 -35.53
C PRO A 26 19.81 -13.51 -35.50
N LEU A 27 19.30 -13.10 -36.66
CA LEU A 27 18.31 -12.02 -36.78
C LEU A 27 16.96 -12.36 -36.13
N GLY A 28 16.53 -13.63 -36.18
CA GLY A 28 15.27 -14.06 -35.56
C GLY A 28 15.34 -14.03 -34.02
N LEU A 29 16.49 -14.42 -33.47
CA LEU A 29 16.76 -14.34 -32.02
C LEU A 29 16.77 -12.89 -31.54
N VAL A 30 17.44 -12.00 -32.26
CA VAL A 30 17.50 -10.57 -31.93
C VAL A 30 16.10 -9.95 -31.96
N LEU A 31 15.30 -10.25 -32.99
CA LEU A 31 13.96 -9.70 -33.14
C LEU A 31 12.98 -10.23 -32.08
N GLY A 32 13.06 -11.53 -31.75
CA GLY A 32 12.28 -12.13 -30.66
C GLY A 32 12.62 -11.55 -29.29
N LEU A 33 13.92 -11.37 -28.99
CA LEU A 33 14.39 -10.74 -27.76
C LEU A 33 13.94 -9.28 -27.67
N ALA A 34 14.05 -8.51 -28.76
CA ALA A 34 13.63 -7.12 -28.81
C ALA A 34 12.12 -6.97 -28.53
N LEU A 35 11.28 -7.83 -29.12
CA LEU A 35 9.83 -7.84 -28.86
C LEU A 35 9.51 -8.22 -27.41
N ALA A 36 10.22 -9.20 -26.83
CA ALA A 36 10.04 -9.59 -25.44
C ALA A 36 10.41 -8.46 -24.47
N LEU A 37 11.54 -7.78 -24.69
CA LEU A 37 11.97 -6.63 -23.89
C LEU A 37 11.02 -5.45 -24.03
N ALA A 38 10.53 -5.16 -25.24
CA ALA A 38 9.53 -4.11 -25.46
C ALA A 38 8.21 -4.41 -24.73
N GLY A 39 7.76 -5.67 -24.73
CA GLY A 39 6.59 -6.11 -23.98
C GLY A 39 6.77 -5.97 -22.46
N LEU A 40 7.93 -6.38 -21.93
CA LEU A 40 8.26 -6.22 -20.51
C LEU A 40 8.34 -4.74 -20.10
N TRP A 41 8.99 -3.91 -20.92
CA TRP A 41 9.06 -2.47 -20.69
C TRP A 41 7.67 -1.83 -20.64
N HIS A 42 6.81 -2.16 -21.61
CA HIS A 42 5.44 -1.63 -21.65
C HIS A 42 4.64 -2.05 -20.40
N LEU A 43 4.68 -3.33 -20.03
CA LEU A 43 4.06 -3.84 -18.81
C LEU A 43 4.58 -3.09 -17.57
N ALA A 44 5.90 -2.88 -17.48
CA ALA A 44 6.51 -2.12 -16.40
C ALA A 44 6.00 -0.67 -16.37
N THR A 45 5.85 -0.02 -17.51
CA THR A 45 5.29 1.35 -17.59
C THR A 45 3.82 1.41 -17.19
N GLU A 46 2.99 0.44 -17.56
CA GLU A 46 1.58 0.40 -17.15
C GLU A 46 1.44 0.20 -15.64
N LEU A 47 2.21 -0.74 -15.08
CA LEU A 47 2.26 -0.98 -13.64
C LEU A 47 2.78 0.26 -12.89
N HIS A 48 3.81 0.91 -13.42
CA HIS A 48 4.36 2.13 -12.85
C HIS A 48 3.34 3.27 -12.90
N ALA A 49 2.65 3.47 -14.03
CA ALA A 49 1.63 4.49 -14.19
C ALA A 49 0.47 4.28 -13.19
N GLU A 50 0.05 3.03 -12.96
CA GLU A 50 -0.97 2.72 -11.97
C GLU A 50 -0.52 3.06 -10.54
N VAL A 51 0.72 2.70 -10.19
CA VAL A 51 1.31 3.04 -8.87
C VAL A 51 1.41 4.56 -8.70
N VAL A 52 1.87 5.29 -9.72
CA VAL A 52 1.99 6.76 -9.68
C VAL A 52 0.62 7.41 -9.55
N ARG A 53 -0.39 6.98 -10.31
CA ARG A 53 -1.77 7.49 -10.20
C ARG A 53 -2.34 7.30 -8.79
N ARG A 54 -2.12 6.13 -8.18
CA ARG A 54 -2.56 5.86 -6.81
C ARG A 54 -1.83 6.71 -5.78
N ARG A 55 -0.52 6.89 -5.94
CA ARG A 55 0.29 7.73 -5.05
C ARG A 55 -0.13 9.19 -5.11
N GLU A 56 -0.38 9.71 -6.31
CA GLU A 56 -0.85 11.09 -6.48
C GLU A 56 -2.24 11.28 -5.89
N ALA A 57 -3.15 10.33 -6.13
CA ALA A 57 -4.46 10.36 -5.50
C ALA A 57 -4.38 10.27 -3.96
N ASP A 58 -3.49 9.43 -3.42
CA ASP A 58 -3.23 9.34 -1.98
C ASP A 58 -2.70 10.69 -1.43
N ARG A 59 -1.78 11.35 -2.15
CA ARG A 59 -1.24 12.67 -1.78
C ARG A 59 -2.33 13.74 -1.74
N LEU A 60 -3.18 13.80 -2.77
CA LEU A 60 -4.29 14.76 -2.84
C LEU A 60 -5.32 14.51 -1.74
N LEU A 61 -5.67 13.24 -1.46
CA LEU A 61 -6.56 12.86 -0.37
C LEU A 61 -5.97 13.15 1.02
N PHE A 62 -4.64 13.11 1.15
CA PHE A 62 -3.96 13.38 2.42
C PHE A 62 -4.02 14.86 2.83
N VAL A 63 -3.89 15.76 1.86
CA VAL A 63 -3.93 17.22 2.07
C VAL A 63 -5.37 17.74 2.20
N LEU A 64 -6.36 16.98 1.73
CA LEU A 64 -7.77 17.36 1.77
C LEU A 64 -8.29 17.49 3.21
N GLU A 65 -8.62 18.70 3.64
CA GLU A 65 -9.12 18.96 5.01
C GLU A 65 -10.62 18.70 5.18
N THR A 66 -11.38 18.79 4.08
CA THR A 66 -12.84 18.60 4.06
C THR A 66 -13.25 17.12 4.06
N ASN A 67 -14.49 16.84 4.47
CA ASN A 67 -15.12 15.52 4.37
C ASN A 67 -15.53 15.20 2.92
N GLN A 68 -15.69 16.20 2.07
CA GLN A 68 -16.19 16.04 0.71
C GLN A 68 -15.06 15.63 -0.24
N VAL A 69 -15.12 14.39 -0.72
CA VAL A 69 -14.15 13.86 -1.69
C VAL A 69 -14.53 14.30 -3.10
N PRO A 70 -13.64 14.99 -3.85
CA PRO A 70 -13.86 15.33 -5.25
C PRO A 70 -14.14 14.10 -6.12
N ASP A 71 -14.98 14.23 -7.14
CA ASP A 71 -15.42 13.11 -7.98
C ASP A 71 -14.26 12.33 -8.63
N ASN A 72 -13.22 13.04 -9.08
CA ASN A 72 -12.02 12.44 -9.67
C ASN A 72 -11.19 11.61 -8.66
N LEU A 73 -11.42 11.74 -7.35
CA LEU A 73 -10.75 10.99 -6.28
C LEU A 73 -11.66 9.95 -5.61
N ARG A 74 -12.96 9.92 -5.94
CA ARG A 74 -13.93 9.00 -5.30
C ARG A 74 -13.56 7.53 -5.48
N TRP A 75 -13.03 7.15 -6.65
CA TRP A 75 -12.58 5.77 -6.90
C TRP A 75 -11.53 5.32 -5.87
N ARG A 76 -10.59 6.21 -5.55
CA ARG A 76 -9.49 5.93 -4.62
C ARG A 76 -9.95 5.97 -3.17
N ALA A 77 -10.79 6.95 -2.84
CA ALA A 77 -11.42 7.02 -1.53
C ALA A 77 -12.19 5.74 -1.19
N VAL A 78 -13.04 5.26 -2.11
CA VAL A 78 -13.77 4.00 -1.97
C VAL A 78 -12.79 2.83 -1.78
N GLU A 79 -11.74 2.75 -2.61
CA GLU A 79 -10.72 1.69 -2.50
C GLU A 79 -10.05 1.67 -1.12
N LEU A 80 -9.59 2.82 -0.62
CA LEU A 80 -8.93 2.95 0.69
C LEU A 80 -9.87 2.56 1.84
N THR A 81 -11.15 2.93 1.75
CA THR A 81 -12.13 2.67 2.81
C THR A 81 -12.82 1.31 2.68
N ARG A 82 -12.39 0.44 1.74
CA ARG A 82 -12.97 -0.90 1.58
C ARG A 82 -12.88 -1.70 2.88
N PRO A 83 -13.91 -2.52 3.21
CA PRO A 83 -13.88 -3.40 4.38
C PRO A 83 -12.61 -4.26 4.50
N ARG A 84 -12.12 -4.77 3.37
CA ARG A 84 -10.90 -5.60 3.31
C ARG A 84 -9.66 -4.80 3.73
N GLU A 85 -9.46 -3.62 3.17
CA GLU A 85 -8.31 -2.76 3.47
C GLU A 85 -8.33 -2.32 4.94
N ARG A 86 -9.49 -1.89 5.42
CA ARG A 86 -9.68 -1.51 6.83
C ARG A 86 -9.39 -2.66 7.79
N LYS A 87 -9.88 -3.88 7.50
CA LYS A 87 -9.59 -5.07 8.31
C LYS A 87 -8.11 -5.46 8.25
N ALA A 88 -7.44 -5.28 7.11
CA ALA A 88 -6.01 -5.52 7.00
C ALA A 88 -5.20 -4.57 7.90
N LEU A 89 -5.54 -3.28 7.91
CA LEU A 89 -4.91 -2.29 8.79
C LEU A 89 -5.20 -2.57 10.27
N ALA A 90 -6.45 -2.89 10.61
CA ALA A 90 -6.81 -3.29 11.98
C ALA A 90 -5.98 -4.51 12.44
N ARG A 91 -5.82 -5.51 11.57
CA ARG A 91 -4.99 -6.69 11.85
C ARG A 91 -3.51 -6.31 12.00
N ALA A 92 -2.98 -5.41 11.17
CA ALA A 92 -1.60 -4.95 11.28
C ALA A 92 -1.35 -4.24 12.63
N LEU A 93 -2.25 -3.36 13.07
CA LEU A 93 -2.15 -2.71 14.38
C LEU A 93 -2.20 -3.73 15.54
N ARG A 94 -3.10 -4.72 15.47
CA ARG A 94 -3.16 -5.80 16.48
C ARG A 94 -1.92 -6.69 16.46
N ASN A 95 -1.34 -6.94 15.29
CA ASN A 95 -0.07 -7.66 15.18
C ASN A 95 1.06 -6.89 15.88
N LEU A 96 1.10 -5.56 15.73
CA LEU A 96 2.04 -4.72 16.48
C LEU A 96 1.80 -4.82 17.99
N LEU A 97 0.56 -4.80 18.45
CA LEU A 97 0.28 -4.96 19.89
C LEU A 97 0.69 -6.33 20.41
N ARG A 98 0.41 -7.41 19.68
CA ARG A 98 0.87 -8.77 20.02
C ARG A 98 2.39 -8.88 20.03
N SER A 99 3.10 -8.08 19.25
CA SER A 99 4.57 -8.07 19.29
C SER A 99 5.15 -7.66 20.66
N LEU A 100 4.37 -6.96 21.49
CA LEU A 100 4.77 -6.60 22.85
C LEU A 100 4.86 -7.80 23.80
N GLU A 101 4.23 -8.93 23.46
CA GLU A 101 4.29 -10.17 24.24
C GLU A 101 5.52 -11.02 23.86
N LEU A 102 6.07 -10.82 22.67
CA LEU A 102 7.22 -11.56 22.17
C LEU A 102 8.53 -10.99 22.72
N PRO A 103 9.57 -11.82 22.95
CA PRO A 103 10.91 -11.34 23.25
C PRO A 103 11.46 -10.42 22.13
N PRO A 104 12.27 -9.40 22.45
CA PRO A 104 12.79 -8.44 21.45
C PRO A 104 13.57 -9.09 20.29
N ALA A 105 14.25 -10.21 20.53
CA ALA A 105 15.09 -10.91 19.55
C ALA A 105 14.31 -11.57 18.40
N VAL A 106 12.98 -11.63 18.46
CA VAL A 106 12.13 -12.36 17.51
C VAL A 106 11.52 -11.43 16.44
N LEU A 107 11.71 -10.11 16.56
CA LEU A 107 11.04 -9.14 15.70
C LEU A 107 11.88 -8.76 14.47
N PRO A 108 11.32 -8.87 13.25
CA PRO A 108 12.02 -8.50 12.02
C PRO A 108 12.20 -6.98 11.84
N THR A 109 11.57 -6.15 12.67
CA THR A 109 11.66 -4.68 12.59
C THR A 109 11.69 -4.09 14.00
N PRO A 110 12.61 -3.16 14.32
CA PRO A 110 12.68 -2.54 15.64
C PRO A 110 11.45 -1.64 15.84
N VAL A 111 10.50 -2.11 16.65
CA VAL A 111 9.33 -1.33 17.10
C VAL A 111 9.69 -0.63 18.40
N ASN A 112 9.27 0.62 18.55
CA ASN A 112 9.36 1.36 19.80
C ASN A 112 8.36 0.82 20.83
N ARG A 113 8.74 -0.27 21.51
CA ARG A 113 7.90 -0.98 22.48
C ARG A 113 7.46 -0.09 23.63
N ARG A 114 8.32 0.83 24.08
CA ARG A 114 8.00 1.75 25.18
C ARG A 114 6.88 2.71 24.80
N ALA A 115 6.97 3.32 23.60
CA ALA A 115 5.93 4.18 23.08
C ALA A 115 4.62 3.42 22.86
N LEU A 116 4.72 2.23 22.26
CA LEU A 116 3.56 1.38 21.99
C LEU A 116 2.88 0.90 23.28
N HIS A 117 3.63 0.49 24.30
CA HIS A 117 3.10 0.08 25.59
C HIS A 117 2.40 1.23 26.32
N ARG A 118 2.91 2.46 26.23
CA ARG A 118 2.23 3.65 26.80
C ARG A 118 0.92 3.97 26.11
N ASN A 119 0.83 3.70 24.81
CA ASN A 119 -0.31 4.07 23.97
C ASN A 119 -1.18 2.87 23.55
N TRP A 120 -1.03 1.71 24.19
CA TRP A 120 -1.64 0.45 23.75
C TRP A 120 -3.15 0.54 23.58
N ARG A 121 -3.85 1.20 24.52
CA ARG A 121 -5.31 1.39 24.46
C ARG A 121 -5.73 2.23 23.26
N ALA A 122 -4.97 3.27 22.94
CA ALA A 122 -5.27 4.14 21.80
C ALA A 122 -5.08 3.39 20.47
N VAL A 123 -4.04 2.56 20.37
CA VAL A 123 -3.80 1.70 19.21
C VAL A 123 -4.88 0.62 19.07
N GLU A 124 -5.31 -0.02 20.16
CA GLU A 124 -6.39 -1.03 20.11
C GLU A 124 -7.74 -0.39 19.77
N ALA A 125 -8.04 0.80 20.31
CA ALA A 125 -9.24 1.54 19.97
C ALA A 125 -9.27 1.89 18.47
N LEU A 126 -8.13 2.31 17.93
CA LEU A 126 -7.96 2.59 16.51
C LEU A 126 -8.16 1.33 15.64
N ALA A 127 -7.57 0.20 16.03
CA ALA A 127 -7.75 -1.07 15.36
C ALA A 127 -9.22 -1.53 15.38
N THR A 128 -9.89 -1.37 16.52
CA THR A 128 -11.31 -1.68 16.69
C THR A 128 -12.17 -0.81 15.78
N ARG A 129 -11.92 0.51 15.75
CA ARG A 129 -12.66 1.44 14.90
C ARG A 129 -12.52 1.14 13.41
N LEU A 130 -11.33 0.73 12.97
CA LEU A 130 -11.10 0.29 11.59
C LEU A 130 -11.84 -1.00 11.28
N ALA A 131 -11.93 -1.94 12.23
CA ALA A 131 -12.64 -3.21 12.07
C ALA A 131 -14.17 -3.07 12.02
N GLU A 132 -14.75 -2.00 12.59
CA GLU A 132 -16.19 -1.67 12.55
C GLU A 132 -16.65 -1.24 11.16
N VAL A 133 -16.76 -2.18 10.22
CA VAL A 133 -16.99 -1.91 8.79
C VAL A 133 -18.29 -1.16 8.49
N GLU A 134 -19.31 -1.30 9.34
CA GLU A 134 -20.60 -0.62 9.21
C GLU A 134 -20.51 0.89 9.46
N ARG A 135 -19.52 1.32 10.25
CA ARG A 135 -19.29 2.74 10.50
C ARG A 135 -18.34 3.33 9.46
N PRO A 136 -18.75 4.36 8.69
CA PRO A 136 -17.91 4.97 7.67
C PRO A 136 -16.65 5.59 8.29
N VAL A 137 -15.56 5.61 7.55
CA VAL A 137 -14.28 6.22 7.96
C VAL A 137 -13.79 7.14 6.85
N ARG A 138 -13.11 8.23 7.20
CA ARG A 138 -12.58 9.14 6.16
C ARG A 138 -11.33 8.52 5.51
N PRO A 139 -11.14 8.67 4.18
CA PRO A 139 -9.96 8.19 3.47
C PRO A 139 -8.65 8.76 4.05
N ARG A 140 -8.65 10.03 4.45
CA ARG A 140 -7.49 10.70 5.07
C ARG A 140 -7.05 10.01 6.37
N GLY A 141 -8.01 9.66 7.23
CA GLY A 141 -7.73 8.87 8.43
C GLY A 141 -7.09 7.51 8.11
N VAL A 142 -7.57 6.82 7.08
CA VAL A 142 -6.97 5.56 6.60
C VAL A 142 -5.53 5.76 6.11
N LEU A 143 -5.26 6.83 5.37
CA LEU A 143 -3.91 7.15 4.90
C LEU A 143 -2.95 7.46 6.06
N LEU A 144 -3.40 8.20 7.07
CA LEU A 144 -2.60 8.47 8.27
C LEU A 144 -2.24 7.17 9.03
N VAL A 145 -3.14 6.17 9.06
CA VAL A 145 -2.83 4.85 9.63
C VAL A 145 -1.78 4.12 8.79
N ARG A 146 -1.89 4.17 7.45
CA ARG A 146 -0.88 3.56 6.56
C ARG A 146 0.48 4.21 6.75
N GLU A 147 0.50 5.54 6.88
CA GLU A 147 1.72 6.31 7.13
C GLU A 147 2.37 5.91 8.45
N LEU A 148 1.57 5.82 9.51
CA LEU A 148 1.99 5.37 10.83
C LEU A 148 2.59 3.95 10.79
N LEU A 149 1.96 3.01 10.07
CA LEU A 149 2.38 1.61 10.00
C LEU A 149 3.64 1.36 9.16
N GLY A 150 4.03 2.25 8.25
CA GLY A 150 5.22 2.02 7.43
C GLY A 150 5.40 2.94 6.23
N GLY A 151 4.70 4.09 6.20
CA GLY A 151 4.89 5.08 5.14
C GLY A 151 6.08 6.01 5.37
N SER A 152 6.42 6.27 6.64
CA SER A 152 7.51 7.18 7.01
C SER A 152 8.63 6.48 7.78
N PRO A 153 9.91 6.70 7.42
CA PRO A 153 11.06 6.27 8.23
C PRO A 153 11.09 6.94 9.61
N HIS A 154 10.42 8.09 9.77
CA HIS A 154 10.30 8.82 11.04
C HIS A 154 8.96 8.55 11.75
N SER A 155 8.29 7.44 11.42
CA SER A 155 7.09 7.07 12.16
C SER A 155 7.44 6.86 13.64
N PRO A 156 6.68 7.44 14.59
CA PRO A 156 6.95 7.31 16.02
C PRO A 156 6.75 5.88 16.54
N LEU A 157 6.28 4.94 15.69
CA LEU A 157 6.26 3.51 15.97
C LEU A 157 7.63 2.85 15.82
N TYR A 158 8.52 3.39 14.99
CA TYR A 158 9.81 2.80 14.65
C TYR A 158 10.98 3.69 15.07
N ASP A 159 10.77 5.01 15.11
CA ASP A 159 11.76 5.99 15.55
C ASP A 159 11.71 6.18 17.08
N VAL A 160 12.87 6.05 17.73
CA VAL A 160 13.01 6.21 19.19
C VAL A 160 13.01 7.68 19.58
N GLU A 161 13.48 8.58 18.71
CA GLU A 161 13.52 10.01 18.98
C GLU A 161 12.11 10.62 18.88
N ALA A 162 11.31 10.15 17.92
CA ALA A 162 9.91 10.58 17.75
C ALA A 162 8.91 9.91 18.73
N ALA A 163 9.37 9.06 19.65
CA ALA A 163 8.52 8.29 20.57
C ALA A 163 7.49 9.12 21.34
N GLY A 164 7.89 10.35 21.72
CA GLY A 164 7.04 11.28 22.48
C GLY A 164 5.84 11.78 21.67
N GLU A 165 5.90 11.71 20.35
CA GLU A 165 4.88 12.24 19.45
C GLU A 165 3.75 11.24 19.17
N LEU A 166 3.94 9.96 19.51
CA LEU A 166 2.99 8.88 19.17
C LEU A 166 1.57 9.19 19.66
N GLN A 167 1.43 9.75 20.87
CA GLN A 167 0.13 10.11 21.43
C GLN A 167 -0.58 11.17 20.58
N THR A 168 0.16 12.22 20.18
CA THR A 168 -0.34 13.31 19.34
C THR A 168 -0.74 12.80 17.96
N VAL A 169 0.10 11.94 17.36
CA VAL A 169 -0.19 11.33 16.06
C VAL A 169 -1.43 10.44 16.13
N LEU A 170 -1.57 9.62 17.16
CA LEU A 170 -2.77 8.78 17.35
C LEU A 170 -4.03 9.61 17.58
N ALA A 171 -3.95 10.72 18.33
CA ALA A 171 -5.06 11.62 18.53
C ALA A 171 -5.52 12.27 17.20
N ARG A 172 -4.56 12.71 16.38
CA ARG A 172 -4.82 13.24 15.04
C ARG A 172 -5.44 12.19 14.13
N VAL A 173 -4.88 10.98 14.09
CA VAL A 173 -5.42 9.87 13.30
C VAL A 173 -6.87 9.58 13.70
N ARG A 174 -7.17 9.52 15.00
CA ARG A 174 -8.53 9.28 15.50
C ARG A 174 -9.49 10.36 15.03
N SER A 175 -9.13 11.64 15.18
CA SER A 175 -9.98 12.76 14.75
C SER A 175 -10.26 12.77 13.25
N GLU A 176 -9.34 12.22 12.45
CA GLU A 176 -9.48 12.13 10.99
C GLU A 176 -10.20 10.85 10.55
N ILE A 177 -10.31 9.83 11.40
CA ILE A 177 -11.08 8.61 11.08
C ILE A 177 -12.56 8.83 11.34
N GLU A 178 -12.90 9.60 12.37
CA GLU A 178 -14.28 9.91 12.72
C GLU A 178 -14.88 10.85 11.66
N PRO A 179 -15.94 10.40 10.94
CA PRO A 179 -16.69 11.30 10.09
C PRO A 179 -17.43 12.30 10.99
N ARG A 180 -17.05 13.57 10.90
CA ARG A 180 -17.80 14.68 11.50
C ARG A 180 -19.11 14.90 10.77
#